data_AF-A0A076LFH6-F1
#
_entry.id   AF-A0A076LFH6-F1
#
_cell.length_a   1.000
_cell.length_b   1.000
_cell.length_c   1.000
_cell.angle_alpha   90.00
_cell.angle_beta   90.00
_cell.angle_gamma   90.00
#
_symmetry.space_group_name_H-M   'P 1'
#
loop_
_entity.id
_entity.type
_entity.pdbx_description
1 polymer ?
#
loop_
_entity_poly.entity_id
_entity_poly.type
_entity_poly.pdbx_seq_one_letter_code
_entity_poly.pdbx_strand_id
1 'polypeptide(L)'
;MENTSNLIKNANEFLDSLNGINNKLKEIVDKIKNKTIDKTELSNIISTLEKNLEILQDLKSKMEFLEFDSPYKNVGKLKGSYDSEGLQEIASYSTYLRRIASEKKGILERVRHALVAHKIALAHLTEDIGNINLPPNLPLDGSYKKIMFEFPPYLVTTYKEFLDILEPKGRGILTSYTVSLIVIDKGKREFKRVKVEDKNYEKYIKEKFGNAIITSIKRNFSKNKIIDDQYVRRVLAIGYLNAYKDEIERAINEKIDKLLNEEEKKYLNKYLELCLLFREEADISGGILDVRCMEERKLKELELKEILEKEGLYKDGEPIELLKKAIKIKNELSKEISKDILIKKFSEDVFKFYLYKTPDERARSNLFPSIMITPQKGFLSWMKVEGVDCINVLDLKFKLEEELPKYQIPLKNIGGVALYLIHDWKTVEKFNFNKKDIEDLLKKIALIEPIKEILKDKNVDISKLEKFGKVKKEKTKKFLDLLSGL
;
A
#
# COMPACT_ATOMS: atom_id res chain seq x y z
N MET A 1 21.06 26.73 19.05
CA MET A 1 20.92 25.61 18.10
C MET A 1 20.41 24.41 18.88
N GLU A 2 19.30 23.79 18.46
CA GLU A 2 18.81 22.55 19.09
C GLU A 2 19.90 21.47 19.00
N ASN A 3 20.31 20.91 20.14
CA ASN A 3 21.27 19.81 20.16
C ASN A 3 20.59 18.52 19.67
N THR A 4 21.32 17.63 18.98
CA THR A 4 20.82 16.37 18.43
C THR A 4 20.07 15.54 19.48
N SER A 5 20.59 15.47 20.70
CA SER A 5 19.96 14.74 21.81
C SER A 5 18.60 15.32 22.20
N ASN A 6 18.49 16.66 22.25
CA ASN A 6 17.24 17.34 22.56
C ASN A 6 16.20 17.10 21.46
N LEU A 7 16.60 17.11 20.18
CA LEU A 7 15.67 16.83 19.08
C LEU A 7 15.13 15.39 19.14
N ILE A 8 15.98 14.40 19.46
CA ILE A 8 15.55 13.00 19.66
C ILE A 8 14.56 12.91 20.83
N LYS A 9 14.86 13.58 21.95
CA LYS A 9 13.98 13.62 23.13
C LYS A 9 12.63 14.25 22.79
N ASN A 10 12.63 15.47 22.24
CA ASN A 10 11.43 16.21 21.86
C ASN A 10 10.55 15.41 20.89
N ALA A 11 11.17 14.72 19.92
CA ALA A 11 10.43 13.89 18.98
C ALA A 11 9.80 12.67 19.65
N ASN A 12 10.49 12.00 20.57
CA ASN A 12 9.90 10.88 21.31
C ASN A 12 8.76 11.34 22.20
N GLU A 13 8.95 12.41 22.99
CA GLU A 13 7.91 12.98 23.84
C GLU A 13 6.66 13.37 23.03
N PHE A 14 6.86 14.00 21.87
CA PHE A 14 5.75 14.33 20.99
C PHE A 14 5.06 13.07 20.46
N LEU A 15 5.79 12.09 19.92
CA LEU A 15 5.20 10.86 19.39
C LEU A 15 4.46 10.07 20.48
N ASP A 16 5.01 10.01 21.69
CA ASP A 16 4.36 9.35 22.83
C ASP A 16 3.11 10.10 23.29
N SER A 17 3.05 11.42 23.13
CA SER A 17 1.84 12.22 23.40
C SER A 17 0.68 11.92 22.42
N LEU A 18 0.97 11.29 21.27
CA LEU A 18 -0.06 10.86 20.31
C LEU A 18 -0.77 9.57 20.75
N ASN A 19 -0.28 8.91 21.79
CA ASN A 19 -0.93 7.75 22.38
C ASN A 19 -2.34 8.13 22.85
N GLY A 20 -3.34 7.37 22.41
CA GLY A 20 -4.75 7.60 22.75
C GLY A 20 -5.56 8.35 21.69
N ILE A 21 -4.93 8.94 20.67
CA ILE A 21 -5.67 9.51 19.51
C ILE A 21 -6.48 8.42 18.81
N ASN A 22 -5.93 7.21 18.68
CA ASN A 22 -6.61 6.06 18.12
C ASN A 22 -7.91 5.72 18.86
N ASN A 23 -7.95 5.82 20.19
CA ASN A 23 -9.16 5.53 20.97
C ASN A 23 -10.25 6.58 20.73
N LYS A 24 -9.87 7.87 20.71
CA LYS A 24 -10.79 8.96 20.33
C LYS A 24 -11.35 8.76 18.92
N LEU A 25 -10.50 8.35 17.97
CA LEU A 25 -10.94 8.02 16.62
C LEU A 25 -11.89 6.83 16.58
N LYS A 26 -11.68 5.78 17.39
CA LYS A 26 -12.62 4.64 17.48
C LYS A 26 -14.01 5.11 17.92
N GLU A 27 -14.07 5.89 19.00
CA GLU A 27 -15.34 6.44 19.50
C GLU A 27 -16.07 7.28 18.44
N ILE A 28 -15.34 8.15 17.72
CA ILE A 28 -15.88 8.96 16.64
C ILE A 28 -16.41 8.07 15.51
N VAL A 29 -15.66 7.05 15.10
CA VAL A 29 -16.06 6.12 14.04
C VAL A 29 -17.30 5.32 14.43
N ASP A 30 -17.42 4.92 15.69
CA ASP A 30 -18.60 4.22 16.20
C ASP A 30 -19.83 5.14 16.21
N LYS A 31 -19.67 6.43 16.60
CA LYS A 31 -20.73 7.43 16.46
C LYS A 31 -21.12 7.69 15.00
N ILE A 32 -20.16 7.71 14.07
CA ILE A 32 -20.45 7.85 12.62
C ILE A 32 -21.30 6.67 12.15
N LYS A 33 -20.91 5.44 12.49
CA LYS A 33 -21.66 4.23 12.12
C LYS A 33 -23.08 4.24 12.67
N ASN A 34 -23.25 4.72 13.91
CA ASN A 34 -24.54 4.83 14.58
C ASN A 34 -25.36 6.07 14.15
N LYS A 35 -24.85 6.89 13.22
CA LYS A 35 -25.47 8.14 12.73
C LYS A 35 -25.77 9.16 13.84
N THR A 36 -25.00 9.15 14.93
CA THR A 36 -25.17 10.02 16.11
C THR A 36 -24.09 11.10 16.21
N ILE A 37 -23.28 11.29 15.17
CA ILE A 37 -22.12 12.18 15.23
C ILE A 37 -22.49 13.67 15.25
N ASP A 38 -21.81 14.42 16.12
CA ASP A 38 -21.72 15.87 16.03
C ASP A 38 -20.62 16.27 15.05
N LYS A 39 -20.96 17.12 14.07
CA LYS A 39 -20.00 17.68 13.09
C LYS A 39 -18.86 18.42 13.80
N THR A 40 -19.08 18.98 14.99
CA THR A 40 -18.03 19.67 15.75
C THR A 40 -16.94 18.70 16.25
N GLU A 41 -17.32 17.51 16.72
CA GLU A 41 -16.38 16.48 17.18
C GLU A 41 -15.47 16.00 16.04
N LEU A 42 -16.04 15.77 14.85
CA LEU A 42 -15.27 15.39 13.66
C LEU A 42 -14.30 16.50 13.23
N SER A 43 -14.76 17.75 13.23
CA SER A 43 -13.91 18.89 12.89
C SER A 43 -12.75 19.06 13.88
N ASN A 44 -12.98 18.82 15.17
CA ASN A 44 -11.97 18.92 16.21
C ASN A 44 -10.86 17.88 16.05
N ILE A 45 -11.23 16.63 15.73
CA ILE A 45 -10.22 15.58 15.50
C ILE A 45 -9.42 15.83 14.22
N ILE A 46 -10.07 16.31 13.16
CA ILE A 46 -9.40 16.69 11.91
C ILE A 46 -8.37 17.80 12.19
N SER A 47 -8.77 18.86 12.91
CA SER A 47 -7.85 19.95 13.26
C SER A 47 -6.68 19.47 14.14
N THR A 48 -6.92 18.51 15.02
CA THR A 48 -5.86 17.89 15.83
C THR A 48 -4.86 17.14 14.95
N LEU A 49 -5.35 16.33 14.00
CA LEU A 49 -4.51 15.58 13.07
C LEU A 49 -3.71 16.51 12.13
N GLU A 50 -4.29 17.63 11.70
CA GLU A 50 -3.60 18.65 10.89
C GLU A 50 -2.44 19.31 11.66
N LYS A 51 -2.68 19.72 12.92
CA LYS A 51 -1.63 20.27 13.79
C LYS A 51 -0.51 19.26 14.02
N ASN A 52 -0.86 18.01 14.27
CA ASN A 52 0.14 16.95 14.44
C ASN A 52 0.96 16.75 13.16
N LEU A 53 0.31 16.80 11.99
CA LEU A 53 0.98 16.66 10.71
C LEU A 53 2.01 17.78 10.47
N GLU A 54 1.67 19.02 10.85
CA GLU A 54 2.59 20.17 10.77
C GLU A 54 3.83 19.95 11.66
N ILE A 55 3.63 19.54 12.91
CA ILE A 55 4.73 19.25 13.85
C ILE A 55 5.61 18.10 13.32
N LEU A 56 5.01 17.02 12.82
CA LEU A 56 5.76 15.88 12.25
C LEU A 56 6.56 16.28 11.02
N GLN A 57 6.04 17.18 10.19
CA GLN A 57 6.72 17.68 9.01
C GLN A 57 7.93 18.58 9.38
N ASP A 58 7.78 19.41 10.42
CA ASP A 58 8.88 20.21 10.98
C ASP A 58 9.97 19.32 11.58
N LEU A 59 9.59 18.35 12.43
CA LEU A 59 10.52 17.37 13.02
C LEU A 59 11.29 16.60 11.94
N LYS A 60 10.61 16.08 10.93
CA LYS A 60 11.25 15.40 9.79
C LYS A 60 12.28 16.30 9.12
N SER A 61 11.91 17.54 8.81
CA SER A 61 12.78 18.48 8.09
C SER A 61 14.02 18.85 8.91
N LYS A 62 13.86 19.10 10.22
CA LYS A 62 14.97 19.35 11.15
C LYS A 62 15.91 18.16 11.27
N MET A 63 15.37 16.94 11.35
CA MET A 63 16.17 15.71 11.43
C MET A 63 16.95 15.44 10.14
N GLU A 64 16.33 15.65 8.98
CA GLU A 64 17.00 15.51 7.68
C GLU A 64 18.11 16.56 7.50
N PHE A 65 17.88 17.80 7.96
CA PHE A 65 18.92 18.83 8.00
C PHE A 65 20.13 18.42 8.87
N LEU A 66 19.91 17.66 9.94
CA LEU A 66 20.96 17.13 10.81
C LEU A 66 21.52 15.76 10.36
N GLU A 67 21.30 15.37 9.09
CA GLU A 67 21.77 14.13 8.47
C GLU A 67 21.32 12.84 9.18
N PHE A 68 20.13 12.82 9.82
CA PHE A 68 19.59 11.61 10.46
C PHE A 68 19.26 10.49 9.45
N ASP A 69 19.12 10.85 8.16
CA ASP A 69 18.93 9.94 7.03
C ASP A 69 20.23 9.26 6.58
N SER A 70 21.39 9.83 6.95
CA SER A 70 22.73 9.30 6.69
C SER A 70 23.55 9.08 7.98
N PRO A 71 23.01 8.41 9.02
CA PRO A 71 23.56 8.48 10.36
C PRO A 71 24.87 7.71 10.55
N TYR A 72 25.24 6.83 9.62
CA TYR A 72 26.46 6.02 9.66
C TYR A 72 27.64 6.61 8.87
N LYS A 73 27.48 7.78 8.22
CA LYS A 73 28.50 8.41 7.34
C LYS A 73 29.88 8.61 8.01
N ASN A 74 29.88 8.77 9.33
CA ASN A 74 31.08 9.00 10.14
C ASN A 74 31.46 7.80 11.04
N VAL A 75 30.69 6.70 10.99
CA VAL A 75 30.95 5.50 11.79
C VAL A 75 32.03 4.67 11.09
N GLY A 76 33.19 4.48 11.74
CA GLY A 76 34.26 3.59 11.24
C GLY A 76 35.41 4.23 10.48
N LYS A 77 35.51 5.58 10.42
CA LYS A 77 36.68 6.28 9.83
C LYS A 77 37.82 6.49 10.82
N LEU A 78 38.23 5.46 11.56
CA LEU A 78 39.43 5.51 12.41
C LEU A 78 40.58 4.84 11.66
N LYS A 79 41.51 5.65 11.13
CA LYS A 79 42.78 5.18 10.56
C LYS A 79 43.88 5.31 11.61
N GLY A 80 44.47 4.19 12.02
CA GLY A 80 45.72 4.16 12.80
C GLY A 80 46.09 2.73 13.21
N SER A 81 47.38 2.42 13.32
CA SER A 81 47.87 1.19 13.94
C SER A 81 47.83 1.38 15.46
N TYR A 82 47.11 0.52 16.18
CA TYR A 82 46.97 0.64 17.62
C TYR A 82 47.14 -0.72 18.32
N ASP A 83 47.64 -0.65 19.55
CA ASP A 83 47.91 -1.77 20.46
C ASP A 83 46.58 -2.34 21.03
N SER A 84 46.64 -3.45 21.78
CA SER A 84 45.45 -4.19 22.24
C SER A 84 44.47 -3.38 23.09
N GLU A 85 44.94 -2.45 23.93
CA GLU A 85 44.07 -1.55 24.71
C GLU A 85 43.39 -0.50 23.83
N GLY A 86 44.12 0.09 22.87
CA GLY A 86 43.56 1.02 21.90
C GLY A 86 42.48 0.36 21.03
N LEU A 87 42.61 -0.93 20.73
CA LEU A 87 41.58 -1.71 20.02
C LEU A 87 40.28 -1.85 20.83
N GLN A 88 40.36 -2.00 22.15
CA GLN A 88 39.18 -2.17 23.03
C GLN A 88 38.42 -0.85 23.24
N GLU A 89 39.14 0.27 23.36
CA GLU A 89 38.54 1.61 23.39
C GLU A 89 37.89 1.98 22.06
N ILE A 90 38.55 1.68 20.93
CA ILE A 90 37.99 1.86 19.58
C ILE A 90 36.74 1.01 19.38
N ALA A 91 36.73 -0.23 19.87
CA ALA A 91 35.56 -1.10 19.81
C ALA A 91 34.38 -0.54 20.62
N SER A 92 34.65 -0.03 21.83
CA SER A 92 33.66 0.61 22.70
C SER A 92 33.10 1.89 22.07
N TYR A 93 33.97 2.74 21.54
CA TYR A 93 33.59 3.98 20.84
C TYR A 93 32.83 3.72 19.53
N SER A 94 33.25 2.73 18.74
CA SER A 94 32.55 2.28 17.53
C SER A 94 31.17 1.75 17.84
N THR A 95 31.01 1.03 18.96
CA THR A 95 29.72 0.53 19.43
C THR A 95 28.82 1.67 19.88
N TYR A 96 29.36 2.62 20.64
CA TYR A 96 28.66 3.84 21.05
C TYR A 96 28.18 4.69 19.85
N LEU A 97 29.04 4.93 18.86
CA LEU A 97 28.67 5.64 17.64
C LEU A 97 27.60 4.89 16.82
N ARG A 98 27.70 3.56 16.75
CA ARG A 98 26.65 2.73 16.11
C ARG A 98 25.32 2.82 16.84
N ARG A 99 25.33 2.88 18.18
CA ARG A 99 24.12 3.07 18.98
C ARG A 99 23.47 4.42 18.66
N ILE A 100 24.21 5.52 18.71
CA ILE A 100 23.68 6.86 18.38
C ILE A 100 23.14 6.88 16.94
N ALA A 101 23.88 6.32 15.98
CA ALA A 101 23.43 6.27 14.59
C ALA A 101 22.13 5.48 14.42
N SER A 102 21.98 4.40 15.19
CA SER A 102 20.77 3.57 15.20
C SER A 102 19.60 4.30 15.85
N GLU A 103 19.82 5.04 16.94
CA GLU A 103 18.81 5.88 17.60
C GLU A 103 18.31 6.98 16.65
N LYS A 104 19.22 7.70 15.98
CA LYS A 104 18.88 8.71 14.95
C LYS A 104 18.01 8.12 13.84
N LYS A 105 18.44 6.97 13.29
CA LYS A 105 17.69 6.27 12.25
C LYS A 105 16.31 5.85 12.75
N GLY A 106 16.25 5.29 13.96
CA GLY A 106 15.04 4.77 14.58
C GLY A 106 13.99 5.85 14.79
N ILE A 107 14.37 7.01 15.35
CA ILE A 107 13.43 8.10 15.58
C ILE A 107 12.94 8.73 14.28
N LEU A 108 13.84 8.93 13.29
CA LEU A 108 13.45 9.45 11.99
C LEU A 108 12.50 8.49 11.26
N GLU A 109 12.74 7.18 11.34
CA GLU A 109 11.79 6.18 10.83
C GLU A 109 10.44 6.29 11.53
N ARG A 110 10.40 6.41 12.86
CA ARG A 110 9.15 6.55 13.64
C ARG A 110 8.36 7.79 13.20
N VAL A 111 9.03 8.94 13.09
CA VAL A 111 8.44 10.20 12.58
C VAL A 111 7.88 10.04 11.17
N ARG A 112 8.61 9.38 10.26
CA ARG A 112 8.15 9.15 8.88
C ARG A 112 6.89 8.26 8.82
N HIS A 113 6.81 7.21 9.65
CA HIS A 113 5.59 6.39 9.73
C HIS A 113 4.41 7.18 10.32
N ALA A 114 4.63 7.92 11.40
CA ALA A 114 3.63 8.78 12.03
C ALA A 114 3.08 9.82 11.03
N LEU A 115 3.96 10.51 10.29
CA LEU A 115 3.60 11.49 9.28
C LEU A 115 2.68 10.88 8.21
N VAL A 116 3.07 9.72 7.67
CA VAL A 116 2.29 9.01 6.66
C VAL A 116 0.94 8.54 7.20
N ALA A 117 0.92 8.01 8.43
CA ALA A 117 -0.31 7.60 9.10
C ALA A 117 -1.30 8.77 9.27
N HIS A 118 -0.81 9.97 9.64
CA HIS A 118 -1.66 11.15 9.73
C HIS A 118 -2.21 11.61 8.38
N LYS A 119 -1.40 11.59 7.31
CA LYS A 119 -1.87 11.92 5.94
C LYS A 119 -2.99 11.00 5.48
N ILE A 120 -2.81 9.69 5.70
CA ILE A 120 -3.81 8.68 5.35
C ILE A 120 -5.07 8.86 6.21
N ALA A 121 -4.91 9.02 7.52
CA ALA A 121 -6.03 9.22 8.44
C ALA A 121 -6.90 10.42 8.02
N LEU A 122 -6.28 11.57 7.75
CA LEU A 122 -6.98 12.77 7.30
C LEU A 122 -7.75 12.55 6.00
N ALA A 123 -7.11 11.97 4.98
CA ALA A 123 -7.78 11.69 3.71
C ALA A 123 -8.97 10.73 3.88
N HIS A 124 -8.81 9.68 4.69
CA HIS A 124 -9.89 8.71 4.95
C HIS A 124 -11.05 9.27 5.76
N LEU A 125 -10.85 10.34 6.52
CA LEU A 125 -11.91 11.04 7.27
C LEU A 125 -12.60 12.15 6.46
N THR A 126 -11.89 12.74 5.48
CA THR A 126 -12.36 13.95 4.78
C THR A 126 -12.89 13.66 3.38
N GLU A 127 -12.39 12.64 2.70
CA GLU A 127 -12.81 12.31 1.35
C GLU A 127 -14.01 11.35 1.35
N ASP A 128 -14.98 11.54 0.45
CA ASP A 128 -16.25 10.81 0.39
C ASP A 128 -16.11 9.28 0.27
N ILE A 129 -15.01 8.82 -0.35
CA ILE A 129 -14.73 7.40 -0.58
C ILE A 129 -13.77 6.83 0.47
N GLY A 130 -13.46 7.61 1.51
CA GLY A 130 -12.57 7.22 2.60
C GLY A 130 -13.13 6.07 3.43
N ASN A 131 -12.27 5.10 3.73
CA ASN A 131 -12.59 4.04 4.67
C ASN A 131 -12.41 4.52 6.12
N ILE A 132 -13.52 4.88 6.77
CA ILE A 132 -13.55 5.38 8.15
C ILE A 132 -13.05 4.38 9.20
N ASN A 133 -12.97 3.08 8.89
CA ASN A 133 -12.41 2.09 9.81
C ASN A 133 -10.88 2.14 9.85
N LEU A 134 -10.23 2.73 8.85
CA LEU A 134 -8.78 2.74 8.75
C LEU A 134 -8.12 3.71 9.76
N PRO A 135 -8.52 5.01 9.87
CA PRO A 135 -7.90 5.98 10.77
C PRO A 135 -7.62 5.51 12.21
N PRO A 136 -8.58 4.91 12.95
CA PRO A 136 -8.33 4.46 14.32
C PRO A 136 -7.34 3.30 14.45
N ASN A 137 -6.97 2.66 13.34
CA ASN A 137 -6.16 1.45 13.30
C ASN A 137 -4.75 1.69 12.73
N LEU A 138 -4.44 2.94 12.34
CA LEU A 138 -3.13 3.35 11.86
C LEU A 138 -2.15 3.62 13.01
N PRO A 139 -0.83 3.39 12.83
CA PRO A 139 0.20 3.74 13.81
C PRO A 139 0.48 5.25 13.83
N LEU A 140 -0.43 6.04 14.38
CA LEU A 140 -0.34 7.52 14.39
C LEU A 140 0.89 8.02 15.15
N ASP A 141 1.31 7.33 16.20
CA ASP A 141 2.54 7.58 16.97
C ASP A 141 3.81 6.96 16.33
N GLY A 142 3.66 6.33 15.17
CA GLY A 142 4.75 5.67 14.45
C GLY A 142 5.21 4.34 15.07
N SER A 143 4.48 3.75 16.03
CA SER A 143 4.81 2.50 16.73
C SER A 143 4.68 1.22 15.88
N TYR A 144 4.91 1.30 14.57
CA TYR A 144 4.70 0.19 13.63
C TYR A 144 5.44 -1.10 14.03
N LYS A 145 6.67 -0.99 14.58
CA LYS A 145 7.47 -2.14 15.03
C LYS A 145 6.84 -2.83 16.24
N LYS A 146 6.29 -2.05 17.18
CA LYS A 146 5.61 -2.57 18.38
C LYS A 146 4.37 -3.37 17.96
N ILE A 147 3.54 -2.78 17.10
CA ILE A 147 2.34 -3.45 16.58
C ILE A 147 2.69 -4.75 15.84
N MET A 148 3.73 -4.74 14.99
CA MET A 148 4.17 -5.96 14.29
C MET A 148 4.66 -7.06 15.24
N PHE A 149 5.22 -6.70 16.40
CA PHE A 149 5.68 -7.66 17.40
C PHE A 149 4.50 -8.32 18.14
N GLU A 150 3.45 -7.54 18.41
CA GLU A 150 2.22 -8.02 19.05
C GLU A 150 1.40 -8.96 18.15
N PHE A 151 1.57 -8.85 16.82
CA PHE A 151 0.87 -9.69 15.86
C PHE A 151 1.08 -11.20 16.11
N PRO A 152 0.02 -12.01 15.99
CA PRO A 152 0.18 -13.45 15.83
C PRO A 152 1.04 -13.80 14.60
N PRO A 153 1.76 -14.93 14.61
CA PRO A 153 2.63 -15.33 13.49
C PRO A 153 1.95 -15.36 12.11
N TYR A 154 0.67 -15.72 12.06
CA TYR A 154 -0.10 -15.75 10.81
C TYR A 154 -0.35 -14.33 10.26
N LEU A 155 -0.58 -13.33 11.11
CA LEU A 155 -0.72 -11.93 10.68
C LEU A 155 0.63 -11.35 10.23
N VAL A 156 1.74 -11.73 10.85
CA VAL A 156 3.10 -11.34 10.37
C VAL A 156 3.36 -11.92 8.98
N THR A 157 2.94 -13.15 8.72
CA THR A 157 3.03 -13.77 7.39
C THR A 157 2.16 -13.02 6.39
N THR A 158 0.92 -12.70 6.78
CA THR A 158 -0.02 -11.94 5.95
C THR A 158 0.51 -10.54 5.61
N TYR A 159 1.14 -9.86 6.58
CA TYR A 159 1.81 -8.58 6.38
C TYR A 159 2.90 -8.66 5.31
N LYS A 160 3.77 -9.69 5.36
CA LYS A 160 4.81 -9.87 4.35
C LYS A 160 4.21 -10.11 2.96
N GLU A 161 3.24 -11.02 2.88
CA GLU A 161 2.54 -11.29 1.61
C GLU A 161 1.82 -10.04 1.07
N PHE A 162 1.25 -9.20 1.93
CA PHE A 162 0.67 -7.92 1.53
C PHE A 162 1.69 -6.96 0.90
N LEU A 163 2.92 -6.91 1.44
CA LEU A 163 3.96 -6.07 0.85
C LEU A 163 4.43 -6.58 -0.53
N ASP A 164 4.28 -7.88 -0.77
CA ASP A 164 4.65 -8.54 -2.02
C ASP A 164 3.57 -8.40 -3.10
N ILE A 165 2.28 -8.43 -2.76
CA ILE A 165 1.20 -8.23 -3.77
C ILE A 165 1.25 -6.85 -4.42
N LEU A 166 1.84 -5.86 -3.75
CA LEU A 166 2.01 -4.51 -4.29
C LEU A 166 3.11 -4.45 -5.36
N GLU A 167 3.93 -5.50 -5.52
CA GLU A 167 4.89 -5.63 -6.60
C GLU A 167 4.22 -6.06 -7.91
N PRO A 168 4.68 -5.56 -9.07
CA PRO A 168 4.14 -5.98 -10.35
C PRO A 168 4.45 -7.45 -10.64
N LYS A 169 3.45 -8.20 -11.10
CA LYS A 169 3.69 -9.50 -11.76
C LYS A 169 4.21 -9.26 -13.18
N GLY A 170 5.41 -9.76 -13.49
CA GLY A 170 5.98 -9.74 -14.85
C GLY A 170 7.28 -8.91 -15.00
N ARG A 171 7.56 -8.45 -16.22
CA ARG A 171 8.85 -7.79 -16.58
C ARG A 171 9.03 -6.37 -15.99
N GLY A 172 8.06 -5.81 -15.26
CA GLY A 172 8.08 -4.42 -14.75
C GLY A 172 7.59 -3.39 -15.79
N ILE A 173 7.54 -2.10 -15.43
CA ILE A 173 7.18 -0.98 -16.32
C ILE A 173 8.40 -0.60 -17.14
N LEU A 174 8.27 -0.50 -18.46
CA LEU A 174 9.32 0.09 -19.30
C LEU A 174 9.56 1.55 -18.89
N THR A 175 10.68 1.83 -18.24
CA THR A 175 11.01 3.18 -17.74
C THR A 175 11.96 3.90 -18.66
N SER A 176 12.76 3.17 -19.43
CA SER A 176 13.71 3.78 -20.36
C SER A 176 14.22 2.78 -21.37
N TYR A 177 14.84 3.31 -22.40
CA TYR A 177 15.65 2.59 -23.35
C TYR A 177 17.12 2.96 -23.07
N THR A 178 17.96 1.97 -22.81
CA THR A 178 19.40 2.15 -22.94
C THR A 178 19.76 1.91 -24.39
N VAL A 179 20.09 2.99 -25.09
CA VAL A 179 20.49 2.95 -26.49
C VAL A 179 22.00 3.04 -26.57
N SER A 180 22.62 2.06 -27.23
CA SER A 180 24.03 2.12 -27.59
C SER A 180 24.13 2.66 -29.02
N LEU A 181 24.95 3.68 -29.22
CA LEU A 181 25.04 4.43 -30.47
C LEU A 181 26.49 4.79 -30.79
N ILE A 182 26.82 4.80 -32.08
CA ILE A 182 28.11 5.27 -32.59
C ILE A 182 27.88 6.67 -33.15
N VAL A 183 28.48 7.68 -32.53
CA VAL A 183 28.45 9.06 -33.03
C VAL A 183 29.63 9.25 -33.98
N ILE A 184 29.38 9.84 -35.15
CA ILE A 184 30.42 10.20 -36.10
C ILE A 184 30.63 11.71 -36.02
N ASP A 185 31.69 12.13 -35.34
CA ASP A 185 32.10 13.54 -35.26
C ASP A 185 33.48 13.70 -35.92
N LYS A 186 33.57 14.59 -36.91
CA LYS A 186 34.80 14.91 -37.67
C LYS A 186 35.62 13.68 -38.11
N GLY A 187 34.94 12.63 -38.58
CA GLY A 187 35.56 11.40 -39.09
C GLY A 187 35.99 10.38 -38.02
N LYS A 188 35.82 10.67 -36.73
CA LYS A 188 36.06 9.72 -35.63
C LYS A 188 34.76 9.08 -35.18
N ARG A 189 34.77 7.76 -35.02
CA ARG A 189 33.64 6.96 -34.51
C ARG A 189 33.78 6.81 -33.00
N GLU A 190 32.82 7.33 -32.25
CA GLU A 190 32.79 7.24 -30.79
C GLU A 190 31.56 6.43 -30.33
N PHE A 191 31.77 5.41 -29.51
CA PHE A 191 30.69 4.61 -28.94
C PHE A 191 30.14 5.26 -27.67
N LYS A 192 28.83 5.49 -27.62
CA LYS A 192 28.12 6.04 -26.45
C LYS A 192 26.96 5.15 -26.07
N ARG A 193 26.67 5.10 -24.77
CA ARG A 193 25.51 4.43 -24.21
C ARG A 193 24.70 5.46 -23.45
N VAL A 194 23.45 5.66 -23.86
CA VAL A 194 22.58 6.73 -23.35
C VAL A 194 21.29 6.11 -22.85
N LYS A 195 20.83 6.55 -21.69
CA LYS A 195 19.51 6.19 -21.16
C LYS A 195 18.51 7.25 -21.62
N VAL A 196 17.47 6.83 -22.32
CA VAL A 196 16.40 7.69 -22.84
C VAL A 196 15.08 7.26 -22.21
N GLU A 197 14.40 8.17 -21.52
CA GLU A 197 13.14 7.88 -20.82
C GLU A 197 11.91 8.07 -21.74
N ASP A 198 12.08 8.79 -22.86
CA ASP A 198 11.05 9.01 -23.87
C ASP A 198 10.79 7.73 -24.70
N LYS A 199 9.52 7.50 -25.06
CA LYS A 199 9.11 6.47 -26.03
C LYS A 199 9.69 6.74 -27.42
N ASN A 200 9.89 8.01 -27.79
CA ASN A 200 10.49 8.40 -29.06
C ASN A 200 12.01 8.62 -28.94
N TYR A 201 12.73 7.56 -28.58
CA TYR A 201 14.19 7.61 -28.39
C TYR A 201 14.95 7.99 -29.67
N GLU A 202 14.39 7.72 -30.85
CA GLU A 202 14.99 8.09 -32.15
C GLU A 202 15.05 9.61 -32.32
N LYS A 203 13.95 10.32 -32.01
CA LYS A 203 13.92 11.78 -32.04
C LYS A 203 14.95 12.38 -31.08
N TYR A 204 15.01 11.87 -29.85
CA TYR A 204 15.99 12.30 -28.85
C TYR A 204 17.45 12.14 -29.33
N ILE A 205 17.76 10.99 -29.96
CA ILE A 205 19.11 10.72 -30.47
C ILE A 205 19.46 11.65 -31.63
N LYS A 206 18.52 11.88 -32.55
CA LYS A 206 18.69 12.78 -33.69
C LYS A 206 18.94 14.23 -33.24
N GLU A 207 18.18 14.72 -32.26
CA GLU A 207 18.33 16.08 -31.72
C GLU A 207 19.65 16.26 -30.96
N LYS A 208 20.09 15.25 -30.20
CA LYS A 208 21.24 15.39 -29.30
C LYS A 208 22.58 14.99 -29.91
N PHE A 209 22.59 14.03 -30.84
CA PHE A 209 23.82 13.45 -31.39
C PHE A 209 23.92 13.57 -32.92
N GLY A 210 22.90 14.10 -33.60
CA GLY A 210 22.91 14.30 -35.06
C GLY A 210 23.09 12.98 -35.82
N ASN A 211 24.22 12.84 -36.53
CA ASN A 211 24.59 11.61 -37.24
C ASN A 211 25.13 10.55 -36.26
N ALA A 212 24.20 9.76 -35.72
CA ALA A 212 24.49 8.62 -34.87
C ALA A 212 23.88 7.32 -35.42
N ILE A 213 24.65 6.23 -35.37
CA ILE A 213 24.20 4.88 -35.75
C ILE A 213 23.80 4.14 -34.48
N ILE A 214 22.53 3.76 -34.35
CA ILE A 214 22.05 2.93 -33.25
C ILE A 214 22.54 1.49 -33.47
N THR A 215 23.30 0.95 -32.51
CA THR A 215 23.86 -0.41 -32.59
C THR A 215 23.06 -1.41 -31.78
N SER A 216 22.47 -0.99 -30.65
CA SER A 216 21.60 -1.84 -29.85
C SER A 216 20.67 -1.02 -28.99
N ILE A 217 19.49 -1.58 -28.72
CA ILE A 217 18.48 -0.99 -27.83
C ILE A 217 18.15 -2.02 -26.76
N LYS A 218 18.43 -1.66 -25.50
CA LYS A 218 18.01 -2.44 -24.34
C LYS A 218 16.85 -1.73 -23.67
N ARG A 219 15.73 -2.43 -23.53
CA ARG A 219 14.57 -1.97 -22.76
C ARG A 219 14.85 -2.15 -21.27
N ASN A 220 14.81 -1.06 -20.50
CA ASN A 220 14.93 -1.10 -19.05
C ASN A 220 13.56 -1.04 -18.42
N PHE A 221 13.29 -2.01 -17.56
CA PHE A 221 12.03 -2.07 -16.85
C PHE A 221 12.27 -1.77 -15.38
N SER A 222 11.47 -0.89 -14.79
CA SER A 222 11.40 -0.74 -13.36
C SER A 222 10.37 -1.70 -12.79
N LYS A 223 10.74 -2.36 -11.69
CA LYS A 223 9.81 -3.10 -10.83
C LYS A 223 9.31 -2.24 -9.66
N ASN A 224 9.15 -0.93 -9.86
CA ASN A 224 8.50 -0.08 -8.88
C ASN A 224 7.19 -0.75 -8.47
N LYS A 225 6.85 -0.69 -7.18
CA LYS A 225 5.59 -1.22 -6.66
C LYS A 225 4.44 -0.28 -7.05
N ILE A 226 3.19 -0.75 -6.99
CA ILE A 226 2.02 0.10 -7.23
C ILE A 226 1.97 1.30 -6.27
N ILE A 227 2.49 1.13 -5.05
CA ILE A 227 2.76 2.19 -4.07
C ILE A 227 4.26 2.24 -3.86
N ASP A 228 4.93 3.32 -4.25
CA ASP A 228 6.40 3.34 -4.29
C ASP A 228 7.05 3.51 -2.91
N ASP A 229 6.44 4.33 -2.06
CA ASP A 229 6.95 4.66 -0.73
C ASP A 229 6.81 3.47 0.25
N GLN A 230 7.93 3.04 0.83
CA GLN A 230 7.95 1.95 1.80
C GLN A 230 7.17 2.25 3.08
N TYR A 231 7.19 3.50 3.57
CA TYR A 231 6.51 3.90 4.80
C TYR A 231 5.00 3.81 4.60
N VAL A 232 4.49 4.23 3.44
CA VAL A 232 3.09 4.08 3.06
C VAL A 232 2.67 2.62 3.03
N ARG A 233 3.44 1.76 2.37
CA ARG A 233 3.10 0.33 2.30
C ARG A 233 3.00 -0.31 3.68
N ARG A 234 3.93 -0.01 4.59
CA ARG A 234 3.93 -0.55 5.96
C ARG A 234 2.76 -0.03 6.80
N VAL A 235 2.50 1.27 6.71
CA VAL A 235 1.38 1.92 7.41
C VAL A 235 0.03 1.38 6.95
N LEU A 236 -0.18 1.24 5.63
CA LEU A 236 -1.39 0.63 5.09
C LEU A 236 -1.52 -0.83 5.51
N ALA A 237 -0.44 -1.62 5.41
CA ALA A 237 -0.47 -3.03 5.81
C ALA A 237 -0.94 -3.20 7.26
N ILE A 238 -0.35 -2.43 8.17
CA ILE A 238 -0.73 -2.44 9.59
C ILE A 238 -2.16 -1.94 9.78
N GLY A 239 -2.51 -0.81 9.15
CA GLY A 239 -3.83 -0.21 9.27
C GLY A 239 -4.94 -1.17 8.87
N TYR A 240 -4.81 -1.82 7.72
CA TYR A 240 -5.79 -2.78 7.24
C TYR A 240 -5.81 -4.06 8.10
N LEU A 241 -4.64 -4.59 8.49
CA LEU A 241 -4.60 -5.77 9.37
C LEU A 241 -5.29 -5.52 10.72
N ASN A 242 -5.04 -4.36 11.34
CA ASN A 242 -5.70 -3.97 12.58
C ASN A 242 -7.20 -3.73 12.38
N ALA A 243 -7.59 -3.01 11.32
CA ALA A 243 -8.99 -2.67 11.06
C ALA A 243 -9.88 -3.90 10.83
N TYR A 244 -9.31 -4.99 10.31
CA TYR A 244 -10.04 -6.21 9.97
C TYR A 244 -9.65 -7.42 10.82
N LYS A 245 -8.87 -7.23 11.89
CA LYS A 245 -8.43 -8.31 12.77
C LYS A 245 -9.60 -9.10 13.34
N ASP A 246 -10.61 -8.42 13.86
CA ASP A 246 -11.78 -9.07 14.46
C ASP A 246 -12.65 -9.82 13.43
N GLU A 247 -12.71 -9.33 12.19
CA GLU A 247 -13.39 -10.02 11.08
C GLU A 247 -12.62 -11.29 10.69
N ILE A 248 -11.29 -11.21 10.64
CA ILE A 248 -10.40 -12.34 10.37
C ILE A 248 -10.54 -13.41 11.46
N GLU A 249 -10.44 -13.03 12.74
CA GLU A 249 -10.52 -13.95 13.87
C GLU A 249 -11.89 -14.66 13.92
N ARG A 250 -12.97 -13.92 13.70
CA ARG A 250 -14.32 -14.50 13.63
C ARG A 250 -14.45 -15.50 12.48
N ALA A 251 -14.01 -15.14 11.27
CA ALA A 251 -14.08 -16.03 10.11
C ALA A 251 -13.22 -17.30 10.29
N ILE A 252 -12.07 -17.19 10.96
CA ILE A 252 -11.24 -18.34 11.35
C ILE A 252 -12.02 -19.25 12.30
N ASN A 253 -12.57 -18.69 13.39
CA ASN A 253 -13.31 -19.46 14.39
C ASN A 253 -14.53 -20.16 13.78
N GLU A 254 -15.30 -19.48 12.94
CA GLU A 254 -16.45 -20.06 12.24
C GLU A 254 -16.07 -21.26 11.34
N LYS A 255 -14.90 -21.22 10.69
CA LYS A 255 -14.41 -22.37 9.89
C LYS A 255 -13.85 -23.49 10.76
N ILE A 256 -13.15 -23.14 11.84
CA ILE A 256 -12.66 -24.12 12.83
C ILE A 256 -13.83 -24.89 13.43
N ASP A 257 -14.91 -24.19 13.79
CA ASP A 257 -16.10 -24.78 14.42
C ASP A 257 -16.80 -25.82 13.54
N LYS A 258 -16.67 -25.68 12.22
CA LYS A 258 -17.24 -26.59 11.22
C LYS A 258 -16.34 -27.79 10.91
N LEU A 259 -15.02 -27.65 11.11
CA LEU A 259 -14.03 -28.63 10.66
C LEU A 259 -13.47 -29.52 11.77
N LEU A 260 -13.37 -29.00 13.00
CA LEU A 260 -12.88 -29.74 14.15
C LEU A 260 -14.03 -30.33 14.96
N ASN A 261 -13.79 -31.50 15.55
CA ASN A 261 -14.69 -32.06 16.55
C ASN A 261 -14.48 -31.42 17.93
N GLU A 262 -15.39 -31.68 18.88
CA GLU A 262 -15.37 -31.03 20.21
C GLU A 262 -14.10 -31.35 21.03
N GLU A 263 -13.52 -32.55 20.90
CA GLU A 263 -12.28 -32.90 21.58
C GLU A 263 -11.06 -32.16 20.98
N GLU A 264 -10.96 -32.12 19.65
CA GLU A 264 -9.93 -31.38 18.93
C GLU A 264 -9.98 -29.88 19.29
N LYS A 265 -11.19 -29.30 19.37
CA LYS A 265 -11.40 -27.92 19.80
C LYS A 265 -10.97 -27.71 21.24
N LYS A 266 -11.35 -28.61 22.16
CA LYS A 266 -10.96 -28.53 23.57
C LYS A 266 -9.45 -28.53 23.74
N TYR A 267 -8.75 -29.44 23.07
CA TYR A 267 -7.29 -29.48 23.09
C TYR A 267 -6.67 -28.23 22.47
N LEU A 268 -7.20 -27.77 21.33
CA LEU A 268 -6.71 -26.55 20.67
C LEU A 268 -6.88 -25.30 21.54
N ASN A 269 -8.04 -25.11 22.15
CA ASN A 269 -8.32 -23.96 23.02
C ASN A 269 -7.40 -23.96 24.24
N LYS A 270 -7.27 -25.11 24.91
CA LYS A 270 -6.36 -25.28 26.05
C LYS A 270 -4.90 -25.00 25.67
N TYR A 271 -4.46 -25.48 24.51
CA TYR A 271 -3.14 -25.19 23.97
C TYR A 271 -2.92 -23.68 23.75
N LEU A 272 -3.89 -23.00 23.13
CA LEU A 272 -3.80 -21.57 22.85
C LEU A 272 -3.79 -20.71 24.12
N GLU A 273 -4.60 -21.07 25.12
CA GLU A 273 -4.60 -20.42 26.43
C GLU A 273 -3.23 -20.52 27.12
N LEU A 274 -2.63 -21.72 27.13
CA LEU A 274 -1.29 -21.91 27.67
C LEU A 274 -0.24 -21.12 26.89
N CYS A 275 -0.30 -21.11 25.56
CA CYS A 275 0.60 -20.29 24.76
C CYS A 275 0.45 -18.78 25.03
N LEU A 276 -0.76 -18.31 25.35
CA LEU A 276 -1.00 -16.91 25.70
C LEU A 276 -0.40 -16.54 27.07
N LEU A 277 -0.53 -17.43 28.06
CA LEU A 277 0.07 -17.21 29.39
C LEU A 277 1.60 -17.09 29.34
N PHE A 278 2.24 -17.76 28.39
CA PHE A 278 3.70 -17.74 28.18
C PHE A 278 4.18 -16.65 27.22
N ARG A 279 3.26 -15.81 26.69
CA ARG A 279 3.58 -14.73 25.78
C ARG A 279 3.88 -13.45 26.56
N GLU A 280 5.13 -13.25 26.97
CA GLU A 280 5.55 -11.97 27.58
C GLU A 280 5.81 -10.87 26.55
N GLU A 281 5.51 -9.62 26.97
CA GLU A 281 6.03 -8.39 26.37
C GLU A 281 7.56 -8.38 26.47
N ALA A 282 8.24 -8.82 25.41
CA ALA A 282 9.69 -8.65 25.36
C ALA A 282 10.01 -7.14 25.40
N ASP A 283 10.86 -6.73 26.34
CA ASP A 283 11.42 -5.39 26.43
C ASP A 283 12.14 -5.03 25.13
N ILE A 284 11.43 -4.37 24.20
CA ILE A 284 12.04 -3.73 23.04
C ILE A 284 12.53 -2.35 23.49
N SER A 285 13.54 -2.33 24.36
CA SER A 285 14.40 -1.15 24.47
C SER A 285 15.55 -1.29 23.46
N GLY A 286 15.51 -0.50 22.39
CA GLY A 286 16.74 -0.16 21.65
C GLY A 286 17.27 -1.11 20.57
N GLY A 287 16.54 -2.15 20.14
CA GLY A 287 16.93 -2.92 18.93
C GLY A 287 18.26 -3.69 19.04
N ILE A 288 18.70 -4.01 20.25
CA ILE A 288 19.85 -4.86 20.52
C ILE A 288 19.33 -6.27 20.78
N LEU A 289 19.87 -7.25 20.05
CA LEU A 289 19.62 -8.67 20.31
C LEU A 289 20.50 -9.06 21.51
N ASP A 290 19.96 -9.05 22.72
CA ASP A 290 20.68 -9.54 23.91
C ASP A 290 20.69 -11.08 23.89
N VAL A 291 21.88 -11.69 23.96
CA VAL A 291 22.05 -13.16 24.01
C VAL A 291 21.36 -13.75 25.24
N ARG A 292 21.26 -12.99 26.33
CA ARG A 292 20.53 -13.39 27.55
C ARG A 292 19.04 -13.59 27.30
N CYS A 293 18.42 -12.72 26.49
CA CYS A 293 17.02 -12.86 26.08
C CYS A 293 16.78 -14.11 25.21
N MET A 294 17.80 -14.63 24.52
CA MET A 294 17.68 -15.88 23.75
C MET A 294 17.76 -17.13 24.65
N GLU A 295 18.59 -17.11 25.68
CA GLU A 295 18.68 -18.19 26.68
C GLU A 295 17.42 -18.22 27.55
N GLU A 296 16.93 -17.07 28.00
CA GLU A 296 15.64 -16.94 28.69
C GLU A 296 14.48 -17.46 27.85
N ARG A 297 14.47 -17.16 26.54
CA ARG A 297 13.46 -17.72 25.62
C ARG A 297 13.52 -19.24 25.52
N LYS A 298 14.71 -19.82 25.41
CA LYS A 298 14.86 -21.29 25.36
C LYS A 298 14.40 -21.95 26.65
N LEU A 299 14.69 -21.34 27.80
CA LEU A 299 14.23 -21.82 29.09
C LEU A 299 12.69 -21.80 29.17
N LYS A 300 12.06 -20.70 28.76
CA LYS A 300 10.59 -20.58 28.71
C LYS A 300 9.94 -21.53 27.72
N GLU A 301 10.58 -21.80 26.58
CA GLU A 301 10.11 -22.82 25.63
C GLU A 301 10.15 -24.23 26.21
N LEU A 302 11.15 -24.54 27.03
CA LEU A 302 11.24 -25.82 27.75
C LEU A 302 10.16 -25.90 28.85
N GLU A 303 10.00 -24.85 29.65
CA GLU A 303 8.94 -24.77 30.68
C GLU A 303 7.54 -24.94 30.09
N LEU A 304 7.27 -24.28 28.95
CA LEU A 304 6.00 -24.43 28.24
C LEU A 304 5.79 -25.88 27.79
N LYS A 305 6.82 -26.53 27.24
CA LYS A 305 6.71 -27.95 26.84
C LYS A 305 6.41 -28.87 28.01
N GLU A 306 7.07 -28.68 29.15
CA GLU A 306 6.79 -29.47 30.36
C GLU A 306 5.33 -29.31 30.84
N ILE A 307 4.80 -28.09 30.76
CA ILE A 307 3.40 -27.82 31.13
C ILE A 307 2.45 -28.45 30.12
N LEU A 308 2.75 -28.35 28.83
CA LEU A 308 1.96 -29.00 27.79
C LEU A 308 1.93 -30.52 27.94
N GLU A 309 3.03 -31.15 28.39
CA GLU A 309 3.05 -32.58 28.73
C GLU A 309 2.20 -32.90 29.97
N LYS A 310 2.36 -32.12 31.05
CA LYS A 310 1.54 -32.27 32.27
C LYS A 310 0.04 -32.14 32.00
N GLU A 311 -0.33 -31.23 31.11
CA GLU A 311 -1.72 -30.99 30.72
C GLU A 311 -2.28 -31.99 29.69
N GLY A 312 -1.48 -32.99 29.31
CA GLY A 312 -1.84 -34.07 28.39
C GLY A 312 -1.94 -33.65 26.92
N LEU A 313 -1.39 -32.49 26.57
CA LEU A 313 -1.38 -31.95 25.20
C LEU A 313 -0.18 -32.46 24.41
N TYR A 314 0.92 -32.79 25.10
CA TYR A 314 2.15 -33.30 24.51
C TYR A 314 2.47 -34.70 25.06
N LYS A 315 3.20 -35.47 24.26
CA LYS A 315 3.77 -36.77 24.61
C LYS A 315 5.15 -36.88 23.98
N ASP A 316 6.16 -37.22 24.76
CA ASP A 316 7.56 -37.37 24.33
C ASP A 316 8.10 -36.11 23.61
N GLY A 317 7.74 -34.92 24.09
CA GLY A 317 8.13 -33.63 23.54
C GLY A 317 7.36 -33.17 22.29
N GLU A 318 6.39 -33.95 21.79
CA GLU A 318 5.57 -33.61 20.62
C GLU A 318 4.08 -33.46 20.95
N PRO A 319 3.32 -32.61 20.22
CA PRO A 319 1.87 -32.54 20.36
C PRO A 319 1.20 -33.88 20.05
N ILE A 320 0.19 -34.27 20.84
CA ILE A 320 -0.66 -35.43 20.53
C ILE A 320 -1.32 -35.29 19.16
N GLU A 321 -1.64 -36.40 18.49
CA GLU A 321 -2.08 -36.40 17.09
C GLU A 321 -3.33 -35.53 16.84
N LEU A 322 -4.30 -35.55 17.77
CA LEU A 322 -5.48 -34.69 17.71
C LEU A 322 -5.12 -33.21 17.74
N LEU A 323 -4.22 -32.82 18.65
CA LEU A 323 -3.75 -31.44 18.77
C LEU A 323 -2.90 -31.04 17.55
N LYS A 324 -2.03 -31.92 17.07
CA LYS A 324 -1.19 -31.71 15.88
C LYS A 324 -2.06 -31.42 14.65
N LYS A 325 -3.11 -32.21 14.45
CA LYS A 325 -4.10 -31.99 13.39
C LYS A 325 -4.84 -30.66 13.57
N ALA A 326 -5.31 -30.36 14.77
CA ALA A 326 -6.03 -29.11 15.07
C ALA A 326 -5.16 -27.85 14.84
N ILE A 327 -3.90 -27.87 15.28
CA ILE A 327 -2.92 -26.80 15.05
C ILE A 327 -2.67 -26.60 13.55
N LYS A 328 -2.50 -27.70 12.80
CA LYS A 328 -2.27 -27.63 11.35
C LYS A 328 -3.45 -26.98 10.63
N ILE A 329 -4.67 -27.45 10.90
CA ILE A 329 -5.91 -26.89 10.34
C ILE A 329 -6.04 -25.42 10.69
N LYS A 330 -5.85 -25.04 11.96
CA LYS A 330 -5.89 -23.63 12.39
C LYS A 330 -4.88 -22.79 11.62
N ASN A 331 -3.63 -23.22 11.50
CA ASN A 331 -2.58 -22.45 10.83
C ASN A 331 -2.86 -22.25 9.33
N GLU A 332 -3.34 -23.29 8.64
CA GLU A 332 -3.72 -23.23 7.23
C GLU A 332 -4.90 -22.27 7.02
N LEU A 333 -5.97 -22.43 7.82
CA LEU A 333 -7.13 -21.54 7.78
C LEU A 333 -6.78 -20.10 8.12
N SER A 334 -5.99 -19.88 9.18
CA SER A 334 -5.56 -18.55 9.59
C SER A 334 -4.81 -17.84 8.48
N LYS A 335 -3.92 -18.53 7.77
CA LYS A 335 -3.17 -17.96 6.65
C LYS A 335 -4.04 -17.65 5.44
N GLU A 336 -4.93 -18.55 5.06
CA GLU A 336 -5.79 -18.38 3.89
C GLU A 336 -6.82 -17.25 4.10
N ILE A 337 -7.51 -17.28 5.24
CA ILE A 337 -8.60 -16.35 5.57
C ILE A 337 -8.06 -14.93 5.80
N SER A 338 -6.96 -14.78 6.55
CA SER A 338 -6.36 -13.46 6.79
C SER A 338 -5.95 -12.80 5.47
N LYS A 339 -5.37 -13.57 4.56
CA LYS A 339 -4.96 -13.11 3.23
C LYS A 339 -6.17 -12.72 2.38
N ASP A 340 -7.18 -13.57 2.31
CA ASP A 340 -8.33 -13.34 1.45
C ASP A 340 -9.13 -12.11 1.89
N ILE A 341 -9.43 -11.99 3.19
CA ILE A 341 -10.13 -10.83 3.75
C ILE A 341 -9.32 -9.56 3.52
N LEU A 342 -8.02 -9.58 3.84
CA LEU A 342 -7.16 -8.41 3.66
C LEU A 342 -7.12 -7.94 2.20
N ILE A 343 -6.90 -8.87 1.27
CA ILE A 343 -6.88 -8.56 -0.16
C ILE A 343 -8.22 -8.03 -0.62
N LYS A 344 -9.34 -8.64 -0.20
CA LYS A 344 -10.69 -8.19 -0.59
C LYS A 344 -10.96 -6.75 -0.14
N LYS A 345 -10.75 -6.43 1.14
CA LYS A 345 -10.99 -5.08 1.68
C LYS A 345 -10.09 -4.04 1.03
N PHE A 346 -8.80 -4.34 0.91
CA PHE A 346 -7.85 -3.43 0.26
C PHE A 346 -8.18 -3.23 -1.23
N SER A 347 -8.57 -4.31 -1.93
CA SER A 347 -9.00 -4.24 -3.33
C SER A 347 -10.23 -3.35 -3.51
N GLU A 348 -11.24 -3.47 -2.63
CA GLU A 348 -12.45 -2.65 -2.70
C GLU A 348 -12.13 -1.17 -2.58
N ASP A 349 -11.30 -0.78 -1.63
CA ASP A 349 -10.95 0.63 -1.41
C ASP A 349 -10.07 1.19 -2.54
N VAL A 350 -9.04 0.45 -2.97
CA VAL A 350 -8.17 0.89 -4.07
C VAL A 350 -8.92 0.91 -5.40
N PHE A 351 -9.83 -0.06 -5.63
CA PHE A 351 -10.68 -0.06 -6.81
C PHE A 351 -11.59 1.16 -6.82
N LYS A 352 -12.28 1.48 -5.71
CA LYS A 352 -13.08 2.70 -5.58
C LYS A 352 -12.24 3.95 -5.82
N PHE A 353 -11.03 4.03 -5.24
CA PHE A 353 -10.11 5.13 -5.46
C PHE A 353 -9.83 5.37 -6.95
N TYR A 354 -9.45 4.32 -7.68
CA TYR A 354 -9.23 4.44 -9.11
C TYR A 354 -10.50 4.69 -9.91
N LEU A 355 -11.64 4.16 -9.47
CA LEU A 355 -12.92 4.22 -10.16
C LEU A 355 -13.57 5.61 -10.08
N TYR A 356 -13.54 6.28 -8.94
CA TYR A 356 -14.18 7.58 -8.77
C TYR A 356 -13.28 8.75 -9.17
N LYS A 357 -11.98 8.66 -8.90
CA LYS A 357 -11.06 9.79 -9.11
C LYS A 357 -10.50 9.83 -10.52
N THR A 358 -10.34 11.04 -11.03
CA THR A 358 -9.57 11.39 -12.23
C THR A 358 -8.05 11.36 -11.95
N PRO A 359 -7.19 11.34 -12.97
CA PRO A 359 -5.73 11.34 -12.77
C PRO A 359 -5.23 12.47 -11.86
N ASP A 360 -5.76 13.68 -12.03
CA ASP A 360 -5.37 14.87 -11.24
C ASP A 360 -5.84 14.80 -9.79
N GLU A 361 -6.99 14.19 -9.54
CA GLU A 361 -7.47 13.94 -8.17
C GLU A 361 -6.65 12.83 -7.50
N ARG A 362 -6.24 11.80 -8.25
CA ARG A 362 -5.36 10.74 -7.74
C ARG A 362 -3.97 11.28 -7.38
N ALA A 363 -3.44 12.21 -8.16
CA ALA A 363 -2.16 12.85 -7.89
C ALA A 363 -2.14 13.70 -6.60
N ARG A 364 -3.29 14.24 -6.19
CA ARG A 364 -3.43 15.13 -5.02
C ARG A 364 -3.97 14.44 -3.77
N SER A 365 -4.60 13.29 -3.91
CA SER A 365 -5.23 12.58 -2.79
C SER A 365 -4.21 11.86 -1.92
N ASN A 366 -4.45 11.87 -0.61
CA ASN A 366 -3.65 11.15 0.38
C ASN A 366 -4.33 9.85 0.87
N LEU A 367 -5.40 9.38 0.21
CA LEU A 367 -6.00 8.07 0.54
C LEU A 367 -4.98 6.94 0.37
N PHE A 368 -4.26 6.96 -0.75
CA PHE A 368 -3.15 6.05 -1.02
C PHE A 368 -1.93 6.85 -1.50
N PRO A 369 -1.14 7.45 -0.59
CA PRO A 369 -0.03 8.32 -0.96
C PRO A 369 1.00 7.55 -1.79
N SER A 370 1.60 8.21 -2.79
CA SER A 370 2.61 7.60 -3.67
C SER A 370 2.11 6.36 -4.43
N ILE A 371 0.79 6.17 -4.55
CA ILE A 371 0.22 5.20 -5.45
C ILE A 371 0.37 5.66 -6.90
N MET A 372 0.61 4.74 -7.83
CA MET A 372 0.67 5.03 -9.25
C MET A 372 -0.62 5.68 -9.73
N ILE A 373 -0.51 6.80 -10.45
CA ILE A 373 -1.68 7.52 -10.97
C ILE A 373 -2.41 6.68 -12.02
N THR A 374 -1.69 5.99 -12.90
CA THR A 374 -2.26 5.19 -13.99
C THR A 374 -1.49 3.86 -14.13
N PRO A 375 -1.74 2.87 -13.26
CA PRO A 375 -1.05 1.59 -13.28
C PRO A 375 -1.46 0.74 -14.50
N GLN A 376 -0.53 -0.07 -15.01
CA GLN A 376 -0.80 -1.05 -16.06
C GLN A 376 -1.50 -2.29 -15.50
N LYS A 377 -2.18 -3.08 -16.35
CA LYS A 377 -2.90 -4.32 -15.95
C LYS A 377 -2.12 -5.24 -14.99
N GLY A 378 -0.81 -5.42 -15.22
CA GLY A 378 0.02 -6.31 -14.39
C GLY A 378 0.06 -5.94 -12.90
N PHE A 379 -0.08 -4.65 -12.59
CA PHE A 379 -0.13 -4.12 -11.22
C PHE A 379 -1.47 -4.33 -10.52
N LEU A 380 -2.51 -4.65 -11.28
CA LEU A 380 -3.89 -4.78 -10.78
C LEU A 380 -4.28 -6.24 -10.57
N SER A 381 -3.39 -7.18 -10.90
CA SER A 381 -3.68 -8.62 -10.93
C SER A 381 -4.06 -9.25 -9.58
N TRP A 382 -3.79 -8.56 -8.48
CA TRP A 382 -4.17 -8.98 -7.13
C TRP A 382 -5.57 -8.51 -6.73
N MET A 383 -6.14 -7.54 -7.46
CA MET A 383 -7.42 -6.93 -7.09
C MET A 383 -8.58 -7.92 -7.24
N LYS A 384 -9.37 -8.03 -6.18
CA LYS A 384 -10.58 -8.85 -6.14
C LYS A 384 -11.74 -8.04 -5.56
N VAL A 385 -12.73 -7.74 -6.39
CA VAL A 385 -14.01 -7.17 -5.94
C VAL A 385 -15.14 -8.08 -6.40
N GLU A 386 -16.00 -8.45 -5.48
CA GLU A 386 -17.04 -9.45 -5.72
C GLU A 386 -18.00 -9.03 -6.83
N GLY A 387 -18.14 -9.90 -7.84
CA GLY A 387 -19.00 -9.67 -9.01
C GLY A 387 -18.51 -8.59 -9.98
N VAL A 388 -17.22 -8.20 -9.93
CA VAL A 388 -16.67 -7.16 -10.79
C VAL A 388 -15.31 -7.59 -11.37
N ASP A 389 -15.18 -7.52 -12.68
CA ASP A 389 -13.89 -7.61 -13.37
C ASP A 389 -13.11 -6.29 -13.23
N CYS A 390 -12.41 -6.15 -12.10
CA CYS A 390 -11.67 -4.93 -11.76
C CYS A 390 -10.63 -4.56 -12.82
N ILE A 391 -9.93 -5.56 -13.35
CA ILE A 391 -8.76 -5.36 -14.21
C ILE A 391 -9.21 -4.75 -15.53
N ASN A 392 -10.24 -5.33 -16.17
CA ASN A 392 -10.72 -4.81 -17.44
C ASN A 392 -11.48 -3.49 -17.29
N VAL A 393 -12.20 -3.28 -16.18
CA VAL A 393 -12.85 -1.98 -15.89
C VAL A 393 -11.80 -0.87 -15.74
N LEU A 394 -10.78 -1.06 -14.90
CA LEU A 394 -9.77 -0.02 -14.68
C LEU A 394 -8.89 0.22 -15.92
N ASP A 395 -8.51 -0.83 -16.62
CA ASP A 395 -7.74 -0.69 -17.86
C ASP A 395 -8.51 0.06 -18.95
N LEU A 396 -9.82 -0.22 -19.09
CA LEU A 396 -10.68 0.55 -19.98
C LEU A 396 -10.76 2.01 -19.52
N LYS A 397 -11.01 2.25 -18.23
CA LYS A 397 -11.07 3.60 -17.65
C LYS A 397 -9.80 4.39 -17.94
N PHE A 398 -8.63 3.83 -17.68
CA PHE A 398 -7.35 4.49 -17.91
C PHE A 398 -7.11 4.80 -19.38
N LYS A 399 -7.53 3.90 -20.28
CA LYS A 399 -7.44 4.17 -21.72
C LYS A 399 -8.37 5.31 -22.15
N LEU A 400 -9.58 5.38 -21.59
CA LEU A 400 -10.50 6.48 -21.83
C LEU A 400 -9.96 7.80 -21.26
N GLU A 401 -9.33 7.79 -20.07
CA GLU A 401 -8.70 8.99 -19.50
C GLU A 401 -7.55 9.55 -20.35
N GLU A 402 -6.83 8.69 -21.08
CA GLU A 402 -5.77 9.11 -22.01
C GLU A 402 -6.34 9.75 -23.30
N GLU A 403 -7.48 9.25 -23.78
CA GLU A 403 -7.98 9.57 -25.12
C GLU A 403 -9.05 10.67 -25.13
N LEU A 404 -9.97 10.66 -24.17
CA LEU A 404 -11.10 11.59 -24.11
C LEU A 404 -10.74 13.08 -24.01
N PRO A 405 -9.64 13.50 -23.35
CA PRO A 405 -9.23 14.90 -23.33
C PRO A 405 -8.96 15.48 -24.73
N LYS A 406 -8.55 14.64 -25.70
CA LYS A 406 -8.32 15.04 -27.10
C LYS A 406 -9.60 15.52 -27.79
N TYR A 407 -10.75 15.15 -27.25
CA TYR A 407 -12.09 15.47 -27.76
C TYR A 407 -12.87 16.39 -26.82
N GLN A 408 -12.20 17.03 -25.85
CA GLN A 408 -12.82 17.94 -24.87
C GLN A 408 -13.94 17.28 -24.04
N ILE A 409 -13.90 15.96 -23.85
CA ILE A 409 -14.86 15.24 -23.00
C ILE A 409 -14.33 15.24 -21.55
N PRO A 410 -15.16 15.61 -20.56
CA PRO A 410 -14.75 15.63 -19.16
C PRO A 410 -14.50 14.21 -18.63
N LEU A 411 -13.51 14.08 -17.74
CA LEU A 411 -13.10 12.79 -17.14
C LEU A 411 -13.92 12.37 -15.92
N LYS A 412 -14.77 13.27 -15.39
CA LYS A 412 -15.64 12.97 -14.26
C LYS A 412 -16.59 11.83 -14.65
N ASN A 413 -16.81 10.89 -13.74
CA ASN A 413 -17.70 9.73 -13.90
C ASN A 413 -17.31 8.70 -14.99
N ILE A 414 -16.13 8.78 -15.60
CA ILE A 414 -15.66 7.78 -16.59
C ILE A 414 -15.56 6.37 -15.98
N GLY A 415 -15.37 6.24 -14.67
CA GLY A 415 -15.47 4.94 -13.98
C GLY A 415 -16.84 4.26 -14.17
N GLY A 416 -17.93 5.01 -14.09
CA GLY A 416 -19.28 4.49 -14.33
C GLY A 416 -19.51 4.08 -15.79
N VAL A 417 -18.91 4.81 -16.74
CA VAL A 417 -18.90 4.42 -18.16
C VAL A 417 -18.18 3.09 -18.36
N ALA A 418 -16.99 2.94 -17.77
CA ALA A 418 -16.22 1.70 -17.86
C ALA A 418 -16.96 0.51 -17.21
N LEU A 419 -17.61 0.72 -16.06
CA LEU A 419 -18.46 -0.29 -15.43
C LEU A 419 -19.61 -0.74 -16.33
N TYR A 420 -20.33 0.19 -16.95
CA TYR A 420 -21.44 -0.14 -17.84
C TYR A 420 -20.98 -0.93 -19.07
N LEU A 421 -19.87 -0.51 -19.68
CA LEU A 421 -19.37 -1.12 -20.91
C LEU A 421 -18.90 -2.55 -20.68
N ILE A 422 -18.18 -2.81 -19.58
CA ILE A 422 -17.72 -4.16 -19.21
C ILE A 422 -18.87 -5.01 -18.66
N HIS A 423 -19.66 -4.47 -17.73
CA HIS A 423 -20.75 -5.18 -17.04
C HIS A 423 -22.12 -4.66 -17.48
N ASP A 424 -22.93 -4.15 -16.55
CA ASP A 424 -24.28 -3.65 -16.82
C ASP A 424 -24.66 -2.51 -15.87
N TRP A 425 -25.91 -2.04 -15.97
CA TRP A 425 -26.45 -1.00 -15.09
C TRP A 425 -26.55 -1.43 -13.62
N LYS A 426 -26.74 -2.72 -13.31
CA LYS A 426 -26.79 -3.19 -11.92
C LYS A 426 -25.45 -2.98 -11.25
N THR A 427 -24.35 -3.22 -11.97
CA THR A 427 -23.01 -2.95 -11.45
C THR A 427 -22.78 -1.44 -11.29
N VAL A 428 -23.23 -0.61 -12.22
CA VAL A 428 -23.11 0.86 -12.10
C VAL A 428 -23.85 1.40 -10.87
N GLU A 429 -25.08 0.90 -10.64
CA GLU A 429 -25.91 1.25 -9.48
C GLU A 429 -25.29 0.76 -8.17
N LYS A 430 -24.65 -0.42 -8.15
CA LYS A 430 -23.88 -0.92 -6.99
C LYS A 430 -22.79 0.07 -6.52
N PHE A 431 -22.24 0.87 -7.44
CA PHE A 431 -21.24 1.91 -7.16
C PHE A 431 -21.85 3.32 -7.12
N ASN A 432 -23.16 3.48 -6.96
CA ASN A 432 -23.84 4.77 -6.75
C ASN A 432 -23.54 5.84 -7.83
N PHE A 433 -23.20 5.43 -9.05
CA PHE A 433 -23.05 6.39 -10.16
C PHE A 433 -24.43 6.83 -10.65
N ASN A 434 -24.59 8.13 -10.91
CA ASN A 434 -25.83 8.66 -11.45
C ASN A 434 -26.01 8.22 -12.91
N LYS A 435 -27.05 7.43 -13.17
CA LYS A 435 -27.37 6.89 -14.49
C LYS A 435 -27.43 7.96 -15.59
N LYS A 436 -28.03 9.13 -15.32
CA LYS A 436 -28.17 10.21 -16.32
C LYS A 436 -26.82 10.75 -16.76
N ASP A 437 -25.92 10.98 -15.80
CA ASP A 437 -24.57 11.48 -16.08
C ASP A 437 -23.77 10.49 -16.94
N ILE A 438 -23.91 9.19 -16.66
CA ILE A 438 -23.25 8.13 -17.43
C ILE A 438 -23.84 8.04 -18.85
N GLU A 439 -25.17 8.09 -19.00
CA GLU A 439 -25.82 8.08 -20.31
C GLU A 439 -25.40 9.26 -21.18
N ASP A 440 -25.26 10.46 -20.60
CA ASP A 440 -24.84 11.65 -21.33
C ASP A 440 -23.38 11.57 -21.78
N LEU A 441 -22.49 10.97 -20.97
CA LEU A 441 -21.13 10.66 -21.39
C LEU A 441 -21.10 9.61 -22.50
N LEU A 442 -21.88 8.53 -22.38
CA LEU A 442 -21.97 7.49 -23.41
C LEU A 442 -22.44 8.06 -24.75
N LYS A 443 -23.41 8.99 -24.77
CA LYS A 443 -23.84 9.67 -26.00
C LYS A 443 -22.70 10.46 -26.65
N LYS A 444 -21.91 11.18 -25.86
CA LYS A 444 -20.75 11.94 -26.37
C LYS A 444 -19.67 11.01 -26.93
N ILE A 445 -19.37 9.93 -26.22
CA ILE A 445 -18.36 8.94 -26.61
C ILE A 445 -18.79 8.16 -27.86
N ALA A 446 -20.08 7.83 -28.00
CA ALA A 446 -20.62 7.08 -29.12
C ALA A 446 -20.47 7.80 -30.49
N LEU A 447 -20.25 9.12 -30.48
CA LEU A 447 -20.05 9.92 -31.69
C LEU A 447 -18.60 9.90 -32.18
N ILE A 448 -17.66 9.33 -31.42
CA ILE A 448 -16.22 9.37 -31.73
C ILE A 448 -15.75 8.02 -32.27
N GLU A 449 -15.56 7.94 -33.59
CA GLU A 449 -15.18 6.69 -34.26
C GLU A 449 -13.84 6.10 -33.78
N PRO A 450 -12.76 6.89 -33.59
CA PRO A 450 -11.50 6.35 -33.04
C PRO A 450 -11.65 5.67 -31.67
N ILE A 451 -12.58 6.13 -30.83
CA ILE A 451 -12.83 5.50 -29.52
C ILE A 451 -13.52 4.14 -29.70
N LYS A 452 -14.40 3.98 -30.70
CA LYS A 452 -15.02 2.68 -30.99
C LYS A 452 -13.99 1.63 -31.40
N GLU A 453 -12.96 2.02 -32.16
CA GLU A 453 -11.85 1.15 -32.51
C GLU A 453 -11.07 0.71 -31.25
N ILE A 454 -10.76 1.65 -30.36
CA ILE A 454 -10.10 1.34 -29.07
C ILE A 454 -10.94 0.37 -28.22
N LEU A 455 -12.28 0.50 -28.26
CA LEU A 455 -13.18 -0.40 -27.53
C LEU A 455 -13.19 -1.82 -28.10
N LYS A 456 -13.04 -1.99 -29.44
CA LYS A 456 -12.87 -3.32 -30.07
C LYS A 456 -11.67 -4.05 -29.50
N ASP A 457 -10.55 -3.36 -29.42
CA ASP A 457 -9.28 -3.91 -28.92
C ASP A 457 -9.33 -4.32 -27.44
N LYS A 458 -10.29 -3.79 -26.68
CA LYS A 458 -10.49 -4.06 -25.26
C LYS A 458 -11.56 -5.13 -24.97
N ASN A 459 -12.04 -5.86 -26.00
CA ASN A 459 -13.11 -6.86 -25.89
C ASN A 459 -14.40 -6.31 -25.29
N VAL A 460 -14.71 -5.03 -25.54
CA VAL A 460 -15.97 -4.42 -25.10
C VAL A 460 -17.05 -4.68 -26.15
N ASP A 461 -18.25 -5.05 -25.70
CA ASP A 461 -19.42 -5.13 -26.57
C ASP A 461 -19.86 -3.73 -27.03
N ILE A 462 -19.45 -3.35 -28.24
CA ILE A 462 -19.72 -2.04 -28.85
C ILE A 462 -21.21 -1.80 -29.05
N SER A 463 -22.03 -2.87 -29.17
CA SER A 463 -23.47 -2.73 -29.33
C SER A 463 -24.10 -1.98 -28.15
N LYS A 464 -23.48 -2.03 -26.96
CA LYS A 464 -23.86 -1.22 -25.80
C LYS A 464 -23.67 0.27 -26.04
N LEU A 465 -22.59 0.67 -26.70
CA LEU A 465 -22.29 2.07 -27.00
C LEU A 465 -23.11 2.58 -28.20
N GLU A 466 -23.30 1.77 -29.24
CA GLU A 466 -24.03 2.15 -30.46
C GLU A 466 -25.50 2.52 -30.19
N LYS A 467 -26.11 1.95 -29.14
CA LYS A 467 -27.45 2.33 -28.67
C LYS A 467 -27.56 3.84 -28.34
N PHE A 468 -26.46 4.47 -27.96
CA PHE A 468 -26.39 5.88 -27.62
C PHE A 468 -25.98 6.77 -28.80
N GLY A 469 -25.44 6.18 -29.88
CA GLY A 469 -25.05 6.90 -31.11
C GLY A 469 -26.20 7.18 -32.08
N LYS A 470 -27.41 6.66 -31.83
CA LYS A 470 -28.60 6.93 -32.65
C LYS A 470 -29.08 8.36 -32.41
N VAL A 471 -28.75 9.26 -33.33
CA VAL A 471 -29.29 10.63 -33.40
C VAL A 471 -30.81 10.57 -33.49
N LYS A 472 -31.50 10.75 -32.35
CA LYS A 472 -32.95 10.98 -32.29
C LYS A 472 -33.24 12.41 -32.72
N LYS A 473 -33.27 12.66 -34.03
CA LYS A 473 -34.08 13.73 -34.68
C LYS A 473 -33.91 13.60 -36.19
N GLU A 474 -34.98 13.18 -36.88
CA GLU A 474 -35.07 13.23 -38.35
C GLU A 474 -34.72 14.61 -38.93
N LYS A 475 -34.90 15.69 -38.15
CA LYS A 475 -34.50 17.06 -38.52
C LYS A 475 -32.99 17.23 -38.71
N THR A 476 -32.16 16.58 -37.89
CA THR A 476 -30.69 16.69 -38.00
C THR A 476 -30.15 15.82 -39.13
N LYS A 477 -30.81 14.69 -39.41
CA LYS A 477 -30.51 13.85 -40.58
C LYS A 477 -30.83 14.57 -41.89
N LYS A 478 -32.02 15.21 -41.98
CA LYS A 478 -32.37 16.09 -43.10
C LYS A 478 -31.42 17.28 -43.28
N PHE A 479 -30.92 17.86 -42.18
CA PHE A 479 -29.96 18.98 -42.25
C PHE A 479 -28.57 18.54 -42.72
N LEU A 480 -28.11 17.36 -42.32
CA LEU A 480 -26.83 16.79 -42.80
C LEU A 480 -26.93 16.29 -44.25
N ASP A 481 -28.06 15.70 -44.65
CA ASP A 481 -28.32 15.28 -46.02
C ASP A 481 -28.44 16.49 -46.98
N LEU A 482 -28.84 17.67 -46.49
CA LEU A 482 -28.84 18.93 -47.24
C LEU A 482 -27.43 19.54 -47.42
N LEU A 483 -26.48 19.21 -46.54
CA LEU A 483 -25.10 19.69 -46.59
C LEU A 483 -24.19 18.79 -47.44
N SER A 484 -24.51 17.50 -47.57
CA SER A 484 -23.79 16.53 -48.41
C SER A 484 -24.23 16.52 -49.88
N GLY A 485 -25.21 17.35 -50.24
CA GLY A 485 -25.68 17.57 -51.61
C GLY A 485 -25.13 18.84 -52.29
N LEU A 486 -24.13 19.48 -51.71
CA LEU A 486 -23.27 20.52 -52.30
C LEU A 486 -21.91 19.90 -52.63
#